data_AF-W0U2F2-F1
#
_entry.id   AF-W0U2F2-F1
#
_cell.length_a   1.000
_cell.length_b   1.000
_cell.length_c   1.000
_cell.angle_alpha   90.00
_cell.angle_beta   90.00
_cell.angle_gamma   90.00
#
_symmetry.space_group_name_H-M   'P 1'
#
loop_
_entity.id
_entity.type
_entity.pdbx_description
1 polymer ?
#
loop_
_entity_poly.entity_id
_entity_poly.type
_entity_poly.pdbx_seq_one_letter_code
_entity_poly.pdbx_strand_id
1 'polypeptide(L)'
;EISPAVIPQATKIFVNGCWVGIHRDPDMLVKTLRRLRRRVDVNTEVGVVRDIRLKELRIYTDYGRCSRPLFIVEKQRLLIKKKDIQALQQRETPEDGGWHDLVSKGYIEYIDTEEEETTMISMTIN
;
A
#
# COMPACT_ATOMS: atom_id res chain seq x y z
N GLU A 1 19.47 -18.42 -14.96
CA GLU A 1 19.34 -19.29 -13.78
C GLU A 1 19.88 -18.55 -12.55
N ILE A 2 19.22 -18.65 -11.40
CA ILE A 2 19.63 -17.96 -10.16
C ILE A 2 20.48 -18.92 -9.35
N SER A 3 21.72 -18.54 -9.02
CA SER A 3 22.59 -19.37 -8.19
C SER A 3 22.00 -19.55 -6.78
N PRO A 4 21.93 -20.78 -6.23
CA PRO A 4 21.45 -21.01 -4.87
C PRO A 4 22.20 -20.20 -3.80
N ALA A 5 23.46 -19.82 -4.07
CA ALA A 5 24.29 -19.05 -3.16
C ALA A 5 23.79 -17.61 -2.90
N VAL A 6 22.99 -17.02 -3.81
CA VAL A 6 22.44 -15.67 -3.62
C VAL A 6 21.11 -15.66 -2.84
N ILE A 7 20.46 -16.80 -2.67
CA ILE A 7 19.16 -16.90 -1.98
C ILE A 7 19.22 -16.37 -0.53
N PRO A 8 20.21 -16.72 0.31
CA PRO A 8 20.25 -16.25 1.70
C PRO A 8 20.39 -14.72 1.86
N GLN A 9 20.90 -14.06 0.83
CA GLN A 9 21.17 -12.64 0.80
C GLN A 9 20.01 -11.83 0.20
N ALA A 10 19.13 -12.50 -0.55
CA ALA A 10 17.98 -11.89 -1.21
C ALA A 10 16.70 -12.01 -0.37
N THR A 11 15.68 -11.26 -0.77
CA THR A 11 14.33 -11.36 -0.21
C THR A 11 13.47 -12.26 -1.08
N LYS A 12 12.78 -13.22 -0.46
CA LYS A 12 11.85 -14.13 -1.16
C LYS A 12 10.54 -13.39 -1.43
N ILE A 13 9.99 -13.56 -2.62
CA ILE A 13 8.73 -12.94 -3.04
C ILE A 13 7.65 -14.01 -3.11
N PHE A 14 6.56 -13.79 -2.38
CA PHE A 14 5.38 -14.64 -2.39
C PHE A 14 4.19 -13.90 -2.97
N VAL A 15 3.39 -14.59 -3.76
CA VAL A 15 2.10 -14.12 -4.25
C VAL A 15 1.06 -15.15 -3.86
N ASN A 16 0.10 -14.78 -3.00
CA ASN A 16 -0.93 -15.66 -2.45
C ASN A 16 -0.35 -16.98 -1.90
N GLY A 17 0.77 -16.87 -1.16
CA GLY A 17 1.48 -18.02 -0.57
C GLY A 17 2.41 -18.79 -1.52
N CYS A 18 2.30 -18.59 -2.83
CA CYS A 18 3.20 -19.21 -3.81
C CYS A 18 4.54 -18.46 -3.87
N TRP A 19 5.66 -19.16 -3.69
CA TRP A 19 6.99 -18.58 -3.87
C TRP A 19 7.28 -18.38 -5.37
N VAL A 20 7.31 -17.12 -5.82
CA VAL A 20 7.48 -16.80 -7.25
C VAL A 20 8.92 -16.44 -7.62
N GLY A 21 9.74 -16.05 -6.65
CA GLY A 21 11.13 -15.70 -6.91
C GLY A 21 11.83 -14.96 -5.78
N ILE A 22 12.94 -14.30 -6.11
CA ILE A 22 13.72 -13.50 -5.15
C ILE A 22 14.04 -12.12 -5.72
N HIS A 23 14.24 -11.15 -4.83
CA HIS A 23 14.68 -9.80 -5.20
C HIS A 23 15.81 -9.32 -4.30
N ARG A 24 16.78 -8.59 -4.87
CA ARG A 24 17.93 -8.05 -4.13
C ARG A 24 17.62 -6.72 -3.43
N ASP A 25 16.69 -5.95 -3.97
CA ASP A 25 16.24 -4.65 -3.45
C ASP A 25 14.72 -4.66 -3.19
N PRO A 26 14.26 -5.28 -2.09
CA PRO A 26 12.83 -5.36 -1.79
C PRO A 26 12.21 -3.99 -1.47
N ASP A 27 13.01 -3.03 -0.98
CA ASP A 27 12.53 -1.70 -0.61
C ASP A 27 12.04 -0.92 -1.83
N MET A 28 12.82 -0.95 -2.93
CA MET A 28 12.43 -0.35 -4.20
C MET A 28 11.16 -1.01 -4.77
N LEU A 29 11.05 -2.34 -4.65
CA LEU A 29 9.89 -3.08 -5.12
C LEU A 29 8.62 -2.71 -4.34
N VAL A 30 8.67 -2.71 -3.00
CA VAL A 30 7.55 -2.28 -2.14
C VAL A 30 7.11 -0.86 -2.46
N LYS A 31 8.07 0.06 -2.60
CA LYS A 31 7.79 1.46 -2.95
C LYS A 31 7.09 1.57 -4.31
N THR A 32 7.51 0.77 -5.29
CA THR A 32 6.93 0.76 -6.63
C THR A 32 5.51 0.19 -6.61
N LEU A 33 5.29 -0.94 -5.93
CA LEU A 33 3.97 -1.57 -5.79
C LEU A 33 2.98 -0.64 -5.09
N ARG A 34 3.37 -0.04 -3.96
CA ARG A 34 2.52 0.94 -3.25
C ARG A 34 2.22 2.16 -4.12
N ARG A 35 3.19 2.65 -4.89
CA ARG A 35 2.95 3.78 -5.82
C ARG A 35 1.95 3.42 -6.92
N LEU A 36 2.04 2.22 -7.49
CA LEU A 36 1.09 1.75 -8.51
C LEU A 36 -0.31 1.57 -7.91
N ARG A 37 -0.42 0.99 -6.71
CA ARG A 37 -1.68 0.85 -5.96
C ARG A 37 -2.35 2.20 -5.70
N ARG A 38 -1.59 3.19 -5.25
CA ARG A 38 -2.09 4.56 -4.95
C ARG A 38 -2.49 5.36 -6.19
N ARG A 39 -2.08 4.92 -7.38
CA ARG A 39 -2.48 5.50 -8.68
C ARG A 39 -3.63 4.73 -9.33
N VAL A 40 -4.10 3.66 -8.68
CA VAL A 40 -5.13 2.75 -9.22
C VAL A 40 -4.65 1.97 -10.47
N ASP A 41 -3.34 1.98 -10.75
CA ASP A 41 -2.73 1.15 -11.79
C ASP A 41 -2.73 -0.35 -11.38
N VAL A 42 -2.74 -0.59 -10.07
CA VAL A 42 -2.95 -1.89 -9.43
C VAL A 42 -4.19 -1.76 -8.55
N ASN A 43 -4.99 -2.84 -8.46
CA ASN A 43 -6.19 -2.85 -7.62
C ASN A 43 -5.85 -2.41 -6.19
N THR A 44 -6.63 -1.46 -5.65
CA THR A 44 -6.46 -0.85 -4.33
C THR A 44 -6.54 -1.84 -3.18
N GLU A 45 -7.13 -3.02 -3.42
CA GLU A 45 -7.25 -4.11 -2.43
C GLU A 45 -6.01 -5.01 -2.37
N VAL A 46 -5.05 -4.88 -3.28
CA VAL A 46 -3.83 -5.69 -3.25
C VAL A 46 -3.03 -5.34 -2.00
N GLY A 47 -2.81 -6.32 -1.13
CA GLY A 47 -2.01 -6.19 0.08
C GLY A 47 -0.53 -6.40 -0.20
N VAL A 48 0.33 -5.57 0.38
CA VAL A 48 1.79 -5.68 0.20
C VAL A 48 2.47 -5.64 1.57
N VAL A 49 2.98 -6.79 2.00
CA VAL A 49 3.57 -6.98 3.33
C VAL A 49 5.05 -7.28 3.20
N ARG A 50 5.89 -6.48 3.85
CA ARG A 50 7.33 -6.73 3.92
C ARG A 50 7.73 -7.16 5.32
N ASP A 51 8.08 -8.43 5.45
CA ASP A 51 8.69 -8.97 6.67
C ASP A 51 10.22 -8.86 6.57
N ILE A 52 10.77 -7.87 7.26
CA ILE A 52 12.21 -7.57 7.25
C ILE A 52 12.99 -8.69 7.94
N ARG A 53 12.43 -9.28 9.01
CA ARG A 53 13.10 -10.30 9.83
C ARG A 53 13.22 -11.62 9.07
N LEU A 54 12.16 -12.04 8.39
CA LEU A 54 12.16 -13.28 7.60
C LEU A 54 12.75 -13.11 6.19
N LYS A 55 13.06 -11.86 5.79
CA LYS A 55 13.45 -11.49 4.42
C LYS A 55 12.40 -11.97 3.41
N GLU A 56 11.15 -11.60 3.65
CA GLU A 56 10.02 -11.98 2.79
C GLU A 56 9.22 -10.75 2.36
N LEU A 57 8.81 -10.75 1.11
CA LEU A 57 7.81 -9.84 0.56
C LEU A 57 6.62 -10.69 0.15
N ARG A 58 5.45 -10.43 0.75
CA ARG A 58 4.21 -11.15 0.46
C ARG A 58 3.23 -10.20 -0.20
N ILE A 59 2.65 -10.65 -1.31
CA ILE A 59 1.65 -9.93 -2.08
C ILE A 59 0.37 -10.75 -2.01
N TYR A 60 -0.72 -10.10 -1.61
CA TYR A 60 -2.03 -10.73 -1.49
C TYR A 60 -2.99 -10.10 -2.48
N THR A 61 -3.55 -10.91 -3.37
CA THR A 61 -4.59 -10.54 -4.32
C THR A 61 -5.87 -11.33 -4.11
N ASP A 62 -5.94 -12.13 -3.04
CA ASP A 62 -7.10 -12.96 -2.71
C ASP A 62 -8.27 -12.11 -2.22
N TYR A 63 -9.48 -12.59 -2.49
CA TYR A 63 -10.73 -11.98 -2.03
C TYR A 63 -11.03 -12.38 -0.57
N GLY A 64 -11.91 -11.62 0.09
CA GLY A 64 -12.39 -11.93 1.44
C GLY A 64 -11.49 -11.42 2.58
N ARG A 65 -10.38 -10.77 2.27
CA ARG A 65 -9.55 -10.05 3.26
C ARG A 65 -10.31 -8.82 3.76
N CYS A 66 -10.35 -8.64 5.08
CA CYS A 66 -10.85 -7.41 5.67
C CYS A 66 -9.81 -6.30 5.50
N SER A 67 -10.24 -5.14 4.99
CA SER A 67 -9.41 -3.95 4.89
C SER A 67 -10.15 -2.73 5.41
N ARG A 68 -9.38 -1.73 5.85
CA ARG A 68 -9.91 -0.44 6.28
C ARG A 68 -9.16 0.71 5.59
N PRO A 69 -9.87 1.78 5.23
CA PRO A 69 -9.22 2.94 4.62
C PRO A 69 -8.50 3.80 5.67
N LEU A 70 -7.27 4.21 5.38
CA LEU A 70 -6.46 5.09 6.21
C LEU A 70 -5.89 6.25 5.39
N PHE A 71 -5.63 7.38 6.05
CA PHE A 71 -4.95 8.50 5.41
C PHE A 71 -3.47 8.21 5.19
N ILE A 72 -2.96 8.60 4.02
CA ILE A 72 -1.55 8.46 3.71
C ILE A 72 -0.74 9.62 4.32
N VAL A 73 0.34 9.26 5.01
CA VAL A 73 1.32 10.20 5.59
C VAL A 73 2.64 10.08 4.83
N GLU A 74 3.20 11.22 4.44
CA GLU A 74 4.55 11.30 3.86
C GLU A 74 5.34 12.42 4.55
N LYS A 75 6.61 12.14 4.91
CA LYS A 75 7.48 13.08 5.63
C LYS A 75 6.79 13.71 6.86
N GLN A 76 6.13 12.87 7.66
CA GLN A 76 5.37 13.26 8.87
C GLN A 76 4.22 14.25 8.60
N ARG A 77 3.71 14.32 7.36
CA ARG A 77 2.56 15.18 7.03
C ARG A 77 1.52 14.37 6.27
N LEU A 78 0.26 14.57 6.59
CA LEU A 78 -0.86 14.04 5.80
C LEU A 78 -0.76 14.53 4.36
N LEU A 79 -1.03 13.65 3.40
CA LEU A 79 -1.10 14.06 1.99
C LEU A 79 -2.35 14.90 1.70
N ILE A 80 -3.50 14.53 2.25
CA ILE A 80 -4.71 15.33 2.20
C ILE A 80 -4.51 16.68 2.92
N LYS A 81 -4.95 17.77 2.29
CA LYS A 81 -4.84 19.14 2.84
C LYS A 81 -6.22 19.75 3.05
N LYS A 82 -6.26 20.87 3.80
CA LYS A 82 -7.51 21.63 4.05
C LYS A 82 -8.24 22.02 2.77
N LYS A 83 -7.51 22.37 1.70
CA LYS A 83 -8.10 22.69 0.39
C LYS A 83 -8.89 21.53 -0.21
N ASP A 84 -8.42 20.30 -0.02
CA ASP A 84 -9.05 19.10 -0.57
C ASP A 84 -10.35 18.78 0.19
N ILE A 85 -10.34 19.01 1.50
CA ILE A 85 -11.53 18.89 2.37
C ILE A 85 -12.57 19.95 2.00
N GLN A 86 -12.14 21.20 1.78
CA GLN A 86 -13.04 22.28 1.35
C GLN A 86 -13.67 21.98 -0.01
N ALA A 87 -12.87 21.51 -0.96
CA ALA A 87 -13.37 21.10 -2.28
C ALA A 87 -14.40 19.95 -2.15
N LEU A 88 -14.16 18.98 -1.28
CA LEU A 88 -15.11 17.89 -1.01
C LEU A 88 -16.43 18.41 -0.39
N GLN A 89 -16.35 19.41 0.50
CA GLN A 89 -17.53 20.00 1.15
C GLN A 89 -18.36 20.89 0.21
N GLN A 90 -17.71 21.53 -0.76
CA GLN A 90 -18.33 22.46 -1.71
C GLN A 90 -18.74 21.79 -3.03
N ARG A 91 -18.67 20.46 -3.11
CA ARG A 91 -19.04 19.73 -4.33
C ARG A 91 -20.49 20.00 -4.73
N GLU A 92 -20.69 20.32 -6.00
CA GLU A 92 -22.02 20.61 -6.56
C GLU A 92 -22.77 19.32 -6.92
N THR A 93 -22.04 18.30 -7.37
CA THR A 93 -22.59 16.99 -7.69
C THR A 93 -22.02 15.89 -6.79
N PRO A 94 -22.76 14.79 -6.57
CA PRO A 94 -22.24 13.63 -5.84
C PRO A 94 -21.08 12.92 -6.55
N GLU A 95 -20.93 13.13 -7.85
CA GLU A 95 -19.98 12.47 -8.73
C GLU A 95 -18.61 13.17 -8.71
N ASP A 96 -18.59 14.49 -8.49
CA ASP A 96 -17.37 15.27 -8.42
C ASP A 96 -16.70 15.18 -7.05
N GLY A 97 -15.40 14.83 -7.03
CA GLY A 97 -14.60 14.93 -5.81
C GLY A 97 -14.95 13.92 -4.72
N GLY A 98 -15.70 12.86 -5.04
CA GLY A 98 -16.18 11.86 -4.09
C GLY A 98 -15.08 10.96 -3.50
N TRP A 99 -15.50 9.88 -2.83
CA TRP A 99 -14.57 8.92 -2.19
C TRP A 99 -13.55 8.34 -3.18
N HIS A 100 -14.02 7.96 -4.37
CA HIS A 100 -13.17 7.39 -5.41
C HIS A 100 -12.04 8.34 -5.82
N ASP A 101 -12.31 9.65 -5.85
CA ASP A 101 -11.31 10.68 -6.13
C ASP A 101 -10.27 10.81 -5.02
N LEU A 102 -10.67 10.67 -3.75
CA LEU A 102 -9.71 10.71 -2.64
C LEU A 102 -8.75 9.51 -2.69
N VAL A 103 -9.26 8.35 -3.07
CA VAL A 103 -8.46 7.14 -3.27
C VAL A 103 -7.54 7.30 -4.49
N SER A 104 -8.07 7.73 -5.64
CA SER A 104 -7.30 7.87 -6.89
C SER A 104 -6.24 8.97 -6.84
N LYS A 105 -6.49 10.05 -6.07
CA LYS A 105 -5.49 11.09 -5.77
C LYS A 105 -4.41 10.62 -4.79
N GLY A 106 -4.53 9.42 -4.23
CA GLY A 106 -3.58 8.86 -3.27
C GLY A 106 -3.61 9.59 -1.93
N TYR A 107 -4.78 10.03 -1.48
CA TYR A 107 -4.97 10.58 -0.14
C TYR A 107 -5.34 9.51 0.87
N ILE A 108 -6.00 8.45 0.40
CA ILE A 108 -6.48 7.32 1.18
C ILE A 108 -5.92 6.03 0.60
N GLU A 109 -5.55 5.09 1.47
CA GLU A 109 -5.12 3.75 1.10
C GLU A 109 -5.90 2.71 1.91
N TYR A 110 -6.24 1.59 1.28
CA TYR A 110 -6.81 0.44 1.97
C TYR A 110 -5.68 -0.40 2.55
N ILE A 111 -5.75 -0.64 3.85
CA ILE A 111 -4.80 -1.47 4.58
C ILE A 111 -5.55 -2.69 5.11
N ASP A 112 -5.08 -3.88 4.77
CA ASP A 112 -5.59 -5.14 5.31
C ASP A 112 -4.92 -5.49 6.64
N THR A 113 -5.48 -6.49 7.33
CA THR A 113 -5.00 -6.92 8.65
C THR A 113 -3.51 -7.30 8.65
N GLU A 114 -3.01 -7.92 7.58
CA GLU A 114 -1.61 -8.35 7.50
C GLU A 114 -0.66 -7.17 7.23
N GLU A 115 -1.06 -6.20 6.39
CA GLU A 115 -0.27 -5.00 6.16
C GLU A 115 -0.28 -4.05 7.36
N GLU A 116 -1.35 -4.07 8.17
CA GLU A 116 -1.46 -3.31 9.43
C GLU A 116 -0.33 -3.66 10.42
N GLU A 117 0.04 -4.93 10.55
CA GLU A 117 1.13 -5.41 11.44
C GLU A 117 2.50 -4.79 11.11
N THR A 118 2.69 -4.35 9.87
CA THR A 118 3.96 -3.75 9.41
C THR A 118 3.88 -2.25 9.18
N THR A 119 2.73 -1.64 9.48
CA THR A 119 2.45 -0.22 9.25
C THR A 119 2.40 0.54 10.57
N MET A 120 2.94 1.75 10.59
CA MET A 120 2.77 2.65 11.73
C MET A 120 1.57 3.56 11.51
N ILE A 121 0.64 3.57 12.46
CA ILE A 121 -0.60 4.33 12.40
C ILE A 121 -0.58 5.38 13.52
N SER A 122 -0.78 6.65 13.14
CA SER A 122 -0.99 7.72 14.12
C SER A 122 -2.46 7.76 14.54
N MET A 123 -2.71 7.82 15.84
CA MET A 123 -4.07 7.92 16.39
C MET A 123 -4.64 9.34 16.31
N THR A 124 -3.78 10.36 16.28
CA THR A 124 -4.17 11.77 16.22
C THR A 124 -3.37 12.55 15.18
N ILE A 125 -3.94 13.68 14.75
CA ILE A 125 -3.33 14.64 13.83
C ILE A 125 -2.94 15.85 14.69
N ASN A 126 -1.67 15.96 15.08
CA ASN A 126 -1.16 17.13 15.81
C ASN A 126 -0.62 18.20 14.85
#